data_AF-A0A2D7JVR0-F1
#
_entry.id   AF-A0A2D7JVR0-F1
#
_cell.length_a   1.000
_cell.length_b   1.000
_cell.length_c   1.000
_cell.angle_alpha   90.00
_cell.angle_beta   90.00
_cell.angle_gamma   90.00
#
_symmetry.space_group_name_H-M   'P 1'
#
loop_
_entity.id
_entity.type
_entity.pdbx_description
1 polymer ?
#
loop_
_entity_poly.entity_id
_entity_poly.type
_entity_poly.pdbx_seq_one_letter_code
_entity_poly.pdbx_strand_id
1 'polypeptide(L)'
;MESNEIRPDSKGPKNVAILLFISALLLAGFAYQDWMQHQGGLTDSQVDTFLTTPNSQGGEPTTVDDFRNFEDAVQSNKGYLIRSIGLAITTVSLLIGAPLLHRLNIKGAYLCVAGAVIGLCSGVFGSFQINQSAQMHLGDAMMLTYEIWVYLCGTIMSLCLAVAALPLLNTRARLALSPEVKLIQEESE
;
A
#
# COMPACT_ATOMS: atom_id res chain seq x y z
N MET A 1 -32.93 -25.60 22.31
CA MET A 1 -32.23 -24.31 22.20
C MET A 1 -31.17 -24.52 21.14
N GLU A 2 -31.47 -24.20 19.87
CA GLU A 2 -30.49 -24.27 18.79
C GLU A 2 -29.32 -23.37 19.19
N SER A 3 -28.16 -23.96 19.46
CA SER A 3 -26.92 -23.20 19.47
C SER A 3 -26.83 -22.57 18.08
N ASN A 4 -26.80 -21.23 18.02
CA ASN A 4 -26.51 -20.49 16.80
C ASN A 4 -25.11 -20.91 16.31
N GLU A 5 -25.04 -22.01 15.58
CA GLU A 5 -23.79 -22.61 15.13
C GLU A 5 -23.30 -21.75 13.96
N ILE A 6 -22.27 -20.95 14.24
CA ILE A 6 -21.70 -20.01 13.29
C ILE A 6 -21.05 -20.79 12.15
N ARG A 7 -21.71 -20.86 11.00
CA ARG A 7 -21.21 -21.60 9.84
C ARG A 7 -19.97 -20.93 9.23
N PRO A 8 -18.88 -21.69 8.96
CA PRO A 8 -17.69 -21.18 8.29
C PRO A 8 -18.03 -20.56 6.93
N ASP A 9 -17.42 -19.41 6.62
CA ASP A 9 -17.49 -18.79 5.30
C ASP A 9 -16.13 -18.83 4.61
N SER A 10 -16.02 -19.68 3.58
CA SER A 10 -14.83 -19.82 2.76
C SER A 10 -14.80 -18.91 1.54
N LYS A 11 -15.93 -18.32 1.14
CA LYS A 11 -16.00 -17.45 -0.06
C LYS A 11 -15.44 -16.07 0.25
N GLY A 12 -15.74 -15.51 1.42
CA GLY A 12 -15.23 -14.21 1.88
C GLY A 12 -13.70 -14.11 1.78
N PRO A 13 -12.93 -14.96 2.49
CA PRO A 13 -11.46 -14.95 2.43
C PRO A 13 -10.90 -15.14 1.02
N LYS A 14 -11.51 -16.00 0.20
CA LYS A 14 -11.07 -16.26 -1.18
C LYS A 14 -11.23 -15.04 -2.08
N ASN A 15 -12.33 -14.30 -1.94
CA ASN A 15 -12.56 -13.07 -2.71
C ASN A 15 -11.61 -11.96 -2.26
N VAL A 16 -11.39 -11.81 -0.96
CA VAL A 16 -10.40 -10.87 -0.41
C VAL A 16 -9.01 -11.20 -0.95
N ALA A 17 -8.64 -12.48 -1.00
CA ALA A 17 -7.35 -12.91 -1.55
C ALA A 17 -7.14 -12.47 -3.01
N ILE A 18 -8.15 -12.61 -3.87
CA ILE A 18 -8.07 -12.17 -5.28
C ILE A 18 -7.86 -10.65 -5.35
N LEU A 19 -8.62 -9.89 -4.56
CA LEU A 19 -8.50 -8.44 -4.51
C LEU A 19 -7.09 -8.03 -4.07
N LEU A 20 -6.57 -8.61 -2.98
CA LEU A 20 -5.23 -8.32 -2.47
C LEU A 20 -4.14 -8.67 -3.49
N PHE A 21 -4.31 -9.77 -4.25
CA PHE A 21 -3.36 -10.15 -5.29
C PHE A 21 -3.30 -9.12 -6.42
N ILE A 22 -4.45 -8.64 -6.90
CA ILE A 22 -4.51 -7.60 -7.94
C ILE A 22 -3.94 -6.28 -7.41
N SER A 23 -4.28 -5.90 -6.16
CA SER A 23 -3.72 -4.72 -5.52
C SER A 23 -2.19 -4.79 -5.41
N ALA A 24 -1.61 -5.97 -5.18
CA ALA A 24 -0.16 -6.14 -5.12
C ALA A 24 0.53 -5.80 -6.45
N LEU A 25 -0.11 -6.10 -7.59
CA LEU A 25 0.45 -5.74 -8.90
C LEU A 25 0.48 -4.22 -9.12
N LEU A 26 -0.56 -3.51 -8.67
CA LEU A 26 -0.58 -2.04 -8.71
C LEU A 26 0.49 -1.45 -7.78
N LEU A 27 0.62 -1.99 -6.57
CA LEU A 27 1.64 -1.59 -5.60
C LEU A 27 3.07 -1.81 -6.14
N ALA A 28 3.30 -2.87 -6.92
CA ALA A 28 4.58 -3.11 -7.58
C ALA A 28 4.95 -1.96 -8.54
N GLY A 29 3.96 -1.47 -9.30
CA GLY A 29 4.13 -0.32 -10.20
C GLY A 29 4.50 0.96 -9.45
N PHE A 30 3.80 1.25 -8.35
CA PHE A 30 4.12 2.41 -7.51
C PHE A 30 5.49 2.30 -6.84
N ALA A 31 5.86 1.12 -6.34
CA ALA A 31 7.18 0.88 -5.76
C ALA A 31 8.30 1.11 -6.80
N TYR A 32 8.08 0.67 -8.04
CA TYR A 32 9.01 0.88 -9.14
C TYR A 32 9.09 2.36 -9.56
N GLN A 33 7.96 3.05 -9.63
CA GLN A 33 7.94 4.49 -9.94
C GLN A 33 8.73 5.29 -8.89
N ASP A 34 8.53 5.00 -7.61
CA ASP A 34 9.30 5.65 -6.53
C ASP A 34 10.79 5.34 -6.61
N TRP A 35 11.13 4.10 -6.99
CA TRP A 35 12.52 3.74 -7.22
C TRP A 35 13.13 4.59 -8.34
N MET A 36 12.43 4.72 -9.46
CA MET A 36 12.89 5.53 -10.60
C MET A 36 13.05 7.00 -10.22
N GLN A 37 12.10 7.53 -9.45
CA GLN A 37 12.15 8.90 -8.96
C GLN A 37 13.31 9.14 -7.99
N HIS A 38 13.72 8.11 -7.25
CA HIS A 38 14.92 8.16 -6.41
C HIS A 38 16.24 8.12 -7.22
N GLN A 39 16.24 7.50 -8.40
CA GLN A 39 17.45 7.30 -9.22
C GLN A 39 17.75 8.44 -10.22
N GLY A 40 17.02 9.56 -10.14
CA GLY A 40 17.23 10.71 -11.02
C GLY A 40 15.95 11.31 -11.60
N GLY A 41 14.80 10.64 -11.45
CA GLY A 41 13.51 11.22 -11.81
C GLY A 41 13.35 11.53 -13.30
N LEU A 42 12.70 12.66 -13.59
CA LEU A 42 12.38 13.11 -14.94
C LEU A 42 13.55 13.88 -15.59
N THR A 43 13.62 13.93 -16.92
CA THR A 43 14.54 14.85 -17.64
C THR A 43 14.02 16.30 -17.60
N ASP A 44 14.87 17.31 -17.84
CA ASP A 44 14.45 18.72 -17.74
C ASP A 44 13.28 19.04 -18.68
N SER A 45 13.30 18.50 -19.90
CA SER A 45 12.20 18.62 -20.86
C SER A 45 10.90 17.98 -20.38
N GLN A 46 10.99 16.89 -19.62
CA GLN A 46 9.84 16.23 -19.02
C GLN A 46 9.32 17.01 -17.82
N VAL A 47 10.20 17.62 -17.02
CA VAL A 47 9.84 18.51 -15.91
C VAL A 47 9.08 19.72 -16.43
N ASP A 48 9.58 20.40 -17.46
CA ASP A 48 8.91 21.55 -18.07
C ASP A 48 7.48 21.19 -18.56
N THR A 49 7.36 20.04 -19.23
CA THR A 49 6.06 19.50 -19.65
C THR A 49 5.16 19.17 -18.44
N PHE A 50 5.72 18.55 -17.41
CA PHE A 50 5.00 18.16 -16.20
C PHE A 50 4.46 19.38 -15.42
N LEU A 51 5.23 20.46 -15.37
CA LEU A 51 4.89 21.70 -14.68
C LEU A 51 3.89 22.58 -15.45
N THR A 52 3.67 22.32 -16.74
CA THR A 52 2.75 23.12 -17.58
C THR A 52 1.33 23.17 -17.00
N THR A 53 0.79 22.01 -16.59
CA THR A 53 -0.58 21.95 -16.04
C THR A 53 -0.68 22.58 -14.65
N PRO A 54 0.17 22.23 -13.66
CA PRO A 54 0.16 22.88 -12.35
C PRO A 54 0.32 24.40 -12.41
N ASN A 55 1.29 24.91 -13.21
CA ASN A 55 1.55 26.35 -13.31
C ASN A 55 0.42 27.12 -13.99
N SER A 56 -0.47 26.45 -14.74
CA SER A 56 -1.65 27.09 -15.33
C SER A 56 -2.79 27.37 -14.34
N GLN A 57 -2.71 26.85 -13.11
CA GLN A 57 -3.77 26.96 -12.09
C GLN A 57 -3.72 28.27 -11.28
N GLY A 58 -2.73 29.13 -11.53
CA GLY A 58 -2.49 30.36 -10.76
C GLY A 58 -1.70 30.12 -9.47
N GLY A 59 -1.28 31.21 -8.80
CA GLY A 59 -0.36 31.17 -7.66
C GLY A 59 1.11 31.35 -8.05
N GLU A 60 2.02 31.16 -7.11
CA GLU A 60 3.46 31.17 -7.38
C GLU A 60 3.84 29.95 -8.25
N PRO A 61 4.38 30.16 -9.46
CA PRO A 61 4.72 29.06 -10.36
C PRO A 61 5.97 28.34 -9.87
N THR A 62 6.01 27.02 -10.08
CA THR A 62 7.22 26.22 -9.85
C THR A 62 8.11 26.32 -11.08
N THR A 63 9.37 26.73 -10.92
CA THR A 63 10.36 26.68 -12.01
C THR A 63 11.00 25.29 -12.12
N VAL A 64 11.73 25.03 -13.22
CA VAL A 64 12.49 23.79 -13.37
C VAL A 64 13.56 23.67 -12.28
N ASP A 65 14.25 24.76 -11.97
CA ASP A 65 15.29 24.79 -10.92
C ASP A 65 14.70 24.50 -9.53
N ASP A 66 13.52 25.05 -9.23
CA ASP A 66 12.77 24.74 -7.99
C ASP A 66 12.44 23.25 -7.88
N PHE A 67 11.99 22.65 -8.99
CA PHE A 67 11.68 21.23 -9.04
C PHE A 67 12.94 20.35 -8.87
N ARG A 68 14.09 20.78 -9.39
CA ARG A 68 15.38 20.08 -9.17
C ARG A 68 15.83 20.15 -7.72
N ASN A 69 15.75 21.32 -7.11
CA ASN A 69 16.04 21.48 -5.68
C ASN A 69 15.14 20.58 -4.81
N PHE A 70 13.86 20.49 -5.18
CA PHE A 70 12.91 19.57 -4.57
C PHE A 70 13.35 18.10 -4.73
N GLU A 71 13.64 17.63 -5.94
CA GLU A 71 14.05 16.25 -6.19
C GLU A 71 15.33 15.89 -5.43
N ASP A 72 16.33 16.77 -5.47
CA ASP A 72 17.59 16.59 -4.75
C ASP A 72 17.36 16.48 -3.24
N ALA A 73 16.49 17.36 -2.68
CA ALA A 73 16.13 17.32 -1.27
C ALA A 73 15.44 16.00 -0.88
N VAL A 74 14.50 15.51 -1.71
CA VAL A 74 13.80 14.24 -1.45
C VAL A 74 14.73 13.03 -1.63
N GLN A 75 15.62 13.05 -2.60
CA GLN A 75 16.60 11.98 -2.79
C GLN A 75 17.58 11.92 -1.62
N SER A 76 18.06 13.08 -1.17
CA SER A 76 18.92 13.21 0.00
C SER A 76 18.26 12.74 1.30
N ASN A 77 16.98 13.12 1.53
CA ASN A 77 16.22 12.68 2.70
C ASN A 77 15.67 11.23 2.57
N LYS A 78 15.89 10.59 1.41
CA LYS A 78 15.48 9.21 1.09
C LYS A 78 13.97 8.98 1.08
N GLY A 79 13.15 10.01 0.93
CA GLY A 79 11.68 9.91 0.94
C GLY A 79 11.14 8.90 -0.06
N TYR A 80 11.55 9.03 -1.33
CA TYR A 80 11.19 8.07 -2.40
C TYR A 80 11.71 6.66 -2.13
N LEU A 81 12.93 6.52 -1.63
CA LEU A 81 13.53 5.21 -1.35
C LEU A 81 12.77 4.46 -0.24
N ILE A 82 12.42 5.15 0.85
CA ILE A 82 11.68 4.56 1.96
C ILE A 82 10.31 4.09 1.48
N ARG A 83 9.62 4.93 0.68
CA ARG A 83 8.32 4.58 0.10
C ARG A 83 8.45 3.38 -0.83
N SER A 84 9.42 3.39 -1.74
CA SER A 84 9.69 2.30 -2.68
C SER A 84 9.95 0.97 -1.99
N ILE A 85 10.88 0.91 -1.05
CA ILE A 85 11.24 -0.34 -0.35
C ILE A 85 10.06 -0.88 0.44
N GLY A 86 9.34 0.00 1.16
CA GLY A 86 8.19 -0.42 1.96
C GLY A 86 7.03 -0.94 1.11
N LEU A 87 6.74 -0.30 -0.03
CA LEU A 87 5.76 -0.79 -1.00
C LEU A 87 6.22 -2.09 -1.67
N ALA A 88 7.52 -2.28 -1.92
CA ALA A 88 8.07 -3.52 -2.45
C ALA A 88 7.92 -4.69 -1.45
N ILE A 89 8.24 -4.47 -0.16
CA ILE A 89 8.02 -5.46 0.90
C ILE A 89 6.53 -5.83 1.02
N THR A 90 5.67 -4.82 0.96
CA THR A 90 4.21 -5.01 0.96
C THR A 90 3.77 -5.86 -0.23
N THR A 91 4.26 -5.53 -1.42
CA THR A 91 3.98 -6.26 -2.66
C THR A 91 4.36 -7.73 -2.55
N VAL A 92 5.59 -8.03 -2.11
CA VAL A 92 6.06 -9.42 -1.93
C VAL A 92 5.20 -10.15 -0.90
N SER A 93 4.88 -9.48 0.22
CA SER A 93 4.04 -10.05 1.28
C SER A 93 2.64 -10.40 0.77
N LEU A 94 2.03 -9.54 -0.06
CA LEU A 94 0.71 -9.78 -0.65
C LEU A 94 0.76 -10.84 -1.76
N LEU A 95 1.80 -10.84 -2.61
CA LEU A 95 1.95 -11.84 -3.67
C LEU A 95 2.11 -13.26 -3.12
N ILE A 96 2.74 -13.41 -1.95
CA ILE A 96 2.87 -14.70 -1.27
C ILE A 96 1.64 -14.99 -0.39
N GLY A 97 1.17 -13.99 0.36
CA GLY A 97 0.10 -14.11 1.32
C GLY A 97 -1.27 -14.34 0.69
N ALA A 98 -1.57 -13.72 -0.45
CA ALA A 98 -2.85 -13.85 -1.12
C ALA A 98 -3.12 -15.28 -1.65
N PRO A 99 -2.20 -15.95 -2.37
CA PRO A 99 -2.39 -17.36 -2.74
C PRO A 99 -2.57 -18.29 -1.54
N LEU A 100 -1.83 -18.06 -0.44
CA LEU A 100 -2.00 -18.80 0.82
C LEU A 100 -3.39 -18.56 1.42
N LEU A 101 -3.84 -17.31 1.46
CA LEU A 101 -5.17 -16.94 1.94
C LEU A 101 -6.28 -17.54 1.06
N HIS A 102 -6.09 -17.59 -0.26
CA HIS A 102 -7.02 -18.23 -1.18
C HIS A 102 -7.14 -19.74 -0.93
N ARG A 103 -6.06 -20.37 -0.48
CA ARG A 103 -6.05 -21.76 0.01
C ARG A 103 -6.57 -21.91 1.44
N LEU A 104 -7.17 -20.86 2.00
CA LEU A 104 -7.69 -20.80 3.38
C LEU A 104 -6.63 -21.04 4.46
N ASN A 105 -5.37 -20.69 4.18
CA ASN A 105 -4.31 -20.79 5.17
C ASN A 105 -4.22 -19.49 5.97
N ILE A 106 -4.46 -19.55 7.28
CA ILE A 106 -4.40 -18.38 8.18
C ILE A 106 -3.04 -17.66 8.15
N LYS A 107 -1.94 -18.35 7.86
CA LYS A 107 -0.62 -17.73 7.70
C LYS A 107 -0.60 -16.71 6.56
N GLY A 108 -1.37 -16.95 5.50
CA GLY A 108 -1.55 -16.00 4.40
C GLY A 108 -2.22 -14.70 4.86
N ALA A 109 -3.24 -14.79 5.72
CA ALA A 109 -3.90 -13.61 6.30
C ALA A 109 -2.93 -12.77 7.14
N TYR A 110 -2.16 -13.41 8.03
CA TYR A 110 -1.17 -12.69 8.84
C TYR A 110 -0.08 -12.04 7.99
N LEU A 111 0.41 -12.73 6.95
CA LEU A 111 1.42 -12.17 6.05
C LEU A 111 0.89 -10.95 5.29
N CYS A 112 -0.35 -11.01 4.78
CA CYS A 112 -0.99 -9.87 4.12
C CYS A 112 -1.14 -8.66 5.07
N VAL A 113 -1.58 -8.89 6.30
CA VAL A 113 -1.74 -7.83 7.30
C VAL A 113 -0.39 -7.23 7.70
N ALA A 114 0.62 -8.06 7.97
CA ALA A 114 1.96 -7.58 8.31
C ALA A 114 2.56 -6.74 7.18
N GLY A 115 2.44 -7.20 5.94
CA GLY A 115 2.85 -6.43 4.76
C GLY A 115 2.11 -5.11 4.65
N ALA A 116 0.79 -5.10 4.80
CA ALA A 116 -0.03 -3.88 4.73
C ALA A 116 0.33 -2.87 5.83
N VAL A 117 0.65 -3.31 7.05
CA VAL A 117 1.13 -2.43 8.13
C VAL A 117 2.47 -1.79 7.76
N ILE A 118 3.43 -2.59 7.25
CA ILE A 118 4.72 -2.07 6.80
C ILE A 118 4.50 -1.00 5.73
N GLY A 119 3.71 -1.31 4.70
CA GLY A 119 3.39 -0.41 3.61
C GLY A 119 2.70 0.87 4.06
N LEU A 120 1.79 0.80 5.03
CA LEU A 120 1.13 1.98 5.60
C LEU A 120 2.15 2.88 6.31
N CYS A 121 2.96 2.31 7.20
CA CYS A 121 3.95 3.07 7.96
C CYS A 121 5.02 3.69 7.04
N SER A 122 5.61 2.91 6.14
CA SER A 122 6.61 3.40 5.19
C SER A 122 6.00 4.37 4.17
N GLY A 123 4.77 4.10 3.73
CA GLY A 123 4.05 4.89 2.73
C GLY A 123 3.73 6.28 3.25
N VAL A 124 3.20 6.37 4.47
CA VAL A 124 2.90 7.65 5.12
C VAL A 124 4.18 8.38 5.48
N PHE A 125 5.18 7.71 6.06
CA PHE A 125 6.44 8.34 6.42
C PHE A 125 7.22 8.87 5.20
N GLY A 126 7.35 8.06 4.15
CA GLY A 126 7.98 8.49 2.90
C GLY A 126 7.23 9.64 2.24
N SER A 127 5.90 9.57 2.18
CA SER A 127 5.06 10.65 1.64
C SER A 127 5.17 11.94 2.44
N PHE A 128 5.26 11.85 3.77
CA PHE A 128 5.49 13.02 4.63
C PHE A 128 6.83 13.69 4.32
N GLN A 129 7.91 12.92 4.16
CA GLN A 129 9.21 13.47 3.79
C GLN A 129 9.23 14.11 2.40
N ILE A 130 8.51 13.51 1.44
CA ILE A 130 8.34 14.09 0.11
C ILE A 130 7.60 15.44 0.22
N ASN A 131 6.50 15.49 0.96
CA ASN A 131 5.72 16.71 1.13
C ASN A 131 6.50 17.80 1.87
N GLN A 132 7.30 17.44 2.87
CA GLN A 132 8.15 18.42 3.55
C GLN A 132 9.11 19.11 2.57
N SER A 133 9.75 18.35 1.67
CA SER A 133 10.58 18.95 0.61
C SER A 133 9.77 19.78 -0.37
N ALA A 134 8.56 19.34 -0.72
CA ALA A 134 7.66 20.09 -1.60
C ALA A 134 7.33 21.48 -1.03
N GLN A 135 7.04 21.55 0.27
CA GLN A 135 6.71 22.79 0.99
C GLN A 135 7.90 23.76 1.09
N MET A 136 9.14 23.28 0.92
CA MET A 136 10.34 24.11 0.98
C MET A 136 10.74 24.68 -0.38
N HIS A 137 10.37 24.02 -1.47
CA HIS A 137 10.96 24.29 -2.79
C HIS A 137 9.93 24.53 -3.89
N LEU A 138 8.70 24.05 -3.78
CA LEU A 138 7.72 24.12 -4.86
C LEU A 138 6.75 25.28 -4.67
N GLY A 139 6.26 25.81 -5.79
CA GLY A 139 5.19 26.80 -5.82
C GLY A 139 3.82 26.22 -5.46
N ASP A 140 2.85 27.10 -5.25
CA ASP A 140 1.56 26.81 -4.59
C ASP A 140 0.83 25.57 -5.12
N ALA A 141 0.67 25.46 -6.44
CA ALA A 141 -0.09 24.38 -7.05
C ALA A 141 0.59 23.01 -6.87
N MET A 142 1.92 22.97 -6.96
CA MET A 142 2.71 21.75 -6.79
C MET A 142 2.82 21.34 -5.32
N MET A 143 2.98 22.32 -4.43
CA MET A 143 2.94 22.13 -2.99
C MET A 143 1.62 21.47 -2.54
N LEU A 144 0.49 22.03 -2.96
CA LEU A 144 -0.84 21.48 -2.69
C LEU A 144 -1.00 20.07 -3.26
N THR A 145 -0.49 19.84 -4.48
CA THR A 145 -0.53 18.51 -5.11
C THR A 145 0.14 17.47 -4.22
N TYR A 146 1.36 17.73 -3.76
CA TYR A 146 2.06 16.78 -2.89
C TYR A 146 1.41 16.62 -1.51
N GLU A 147 0.77 17.66 -0.98
CA GLU A 147 -0.01 17.57 0.26
C GLU A 147 -1.21 16.62 0.12
N ILE A 148 -1.99 16.77 -0.95
CA ILE A 148 -3.11 15.87 -1.25
C ILE A 148 -2.61 14.42 -1.42
N TRP A 149 -1.46 14.22 -2.06
CA TRP A 149 -0.87 12.90 -2.24
C TRP A 149 -0.54 12.19 -0.91
N VAL A 150 -0.12 12.90 0.13
CA VAL A 150 0.10 12.31 1.47
C VAL A 150 -1.20 11.76 2.03
N TYR A 151 -2.27 12.57 2.01
CA TYR A 151 -3.58 12.16 2.52
C TYR A 151 -4.18 11.01 1.72
N LEU A 152 -4.05 11.04 0.39
CA LEU A 152 -4.50 9.98 -0.48
C LEU A 152 -3.76 8.66 -0.20
N CYS A 153 -2.44 8.73 -0.04
CA CYS A 153 -1.63 7.56 0.31
C CYS A 153 -2.05 6.96 1.66
N GLY A 154 -2.16 7.79 2.70
CA GLY A 154 -2.55 7.34 4.03
C GLY A 154 -3.94 6.69 4.08
N THR A 155 -4.92 7.31 3.41
CA THR A 155 -6.30 6.79 3.38
C THR A 155 -6.41 5.48 2.60
N ILE A 156 -5.80 5.38 1.42
CA ILE A 156 -5.83 4.15 0.60
C ILE A 156 -5.09 3.01 1.32
N MET A 157 -3.91 3.26 1.88
CA MET A 157 -3.16 2.20 2.59
C MET A 157 -3.88 1.73 3.86
N SER A 158 -4.57 2.64 4.55
CA SER A 158 -5.43 2.28 5.69
C SER A 158 -6.60 1.40 5.26
N LEU A 159 -7.23 1.70 4.12
CA LEU A 159 -8.27 0.86 3.55
C LEU A 159 -7.73 -0.51 3.14
N CYS A 160 -6.54 -0.58 2.53
CA CYS A 160 -5.88 -1.83 2.19
C CYS A 160 -5.62 -2.69 3.43
N LEU A 161 -5.14 -2.08 4.52
CA LEU A 161 -4.95 -2.76 5.80
C LEU A 161 -6.28 -3.27 6.38
N ALA A 162 -7.34 -2.45 6.34
CA ALA A 162 -8.66 -2.87 6.80
C ALA A 162 -9.16 -4.10 6.02
N VAL A 163 -9.07 -4.06 4.68
CA VAL A 163 -9.48 -5.18 3.81
C VAL A 163 -8.63 -6.42 4.07
N ALA A 164 -7.31 -6.28 4.25
CA ALA A 164 -6.43 -7.39 4.58
C ALA A 164 -6.74 -8.02 5.95
N ALA A 165 -7.21 -7.23 6.92
CA ALA A 165 -7.57 -7.69 8.26
C ALA A 165 -8.98 -8.32 8.35
N LEU A 166 -9.87 -8.04 7.39
CA LEU A 166 -11.25 -8.58 7.39
C LEU A 166 -11.35 -10.09 7.65
N PRO A 167 -10.53 -10.96 7.01
CA PRO A 167 -10.60 -12.41 7.24
C PRO A 167 -10.24 -12.83 8.67
N LEU A 168 -9.46 -12.02 9.40
CA LEU A 168 -9.07 -12.27 10.78
C LEU A 168 -10.09 -11.74 11.79
N LEU A 169 -10.75 -10.62 11.47
CA LEU A 169 -11.74 -9.97 12.34
C LEU A 169 -13.13 -10.62 12.24
N ASN A 170 -13.50 -11.14 11.07
CA ASN A 170 -14.79 -11.81 10.89
C ASN A 170 -14.72 -13.25 11.43
N THR A 171 -15.54 -13.55 12.42
CA THR A 171 -15.58 -14.87 13.08
C THR A 171 -15.86 -16.02 12.11
N ARG A 172 -16.79 -15.84 11.15
CA ARG A 172 -17.13 -16.86 10.15
C ARG A 172 -15.98 -17.15 9.19
N ALA A 173 -15.26 -16.10 8.79
CA ALA A 173 -14.08 -16.19 7.94
C ALA A 173 -12.92 -16.86 8.69
N ARG A 174 -12.68 -16.44 9.95
CA ARG A 174 -11.63 -16.99 10.79
C ARG A 174 -11.82 -18.48 11.06
N LEU A 175 -13.05 -18.94 11.27
CA LEU A 175 -13.37 -20.36 11.40
C LEU A 175 -13.05 -21.14 10.12
N ALA A 176 -13.26 -20.54 8.93
CA ALA A 176 -12.88 -21.18 7.67
C ALA A 176 -11.35 -21.26 7.46
N LEU A 177 -10.57 -20.40 8.12
CA LEU A 177 -9.11 -20.39 8.07
C LEU A 177 -8.45 -21.31 9.10
N SER A 178 -9.21 -21.81 10.07
CA SER A 178 -8.73 -22.69 11.15
C SER A 178 -9.78 -23.74 11.48
N PRO A 179 -10.01 -24.71 10.57
CA PRO A 179 -11.00 -25.75 10.80
C PRO A 179 -10.61 -26.61 12.01
N GLU A 180 -11.52 -26.77 12.97
CA GLU A 180 -11.35 -27.75 14.06
C GLU A 180 -11.35 -29.16 13.47
N VAL A 181 -10.24 -29.89 13.64
CA VAL A 181 -10.16 -31.30 13.28
C VAL A 181 -10.83 -32.11 14.38
N LYS A 182 -12.10 -32.50 14.18
CA LYS A 182 -12.72 -33.55 15.01
C LYS A 182 -12.10 -34.90 14.61
N LEU A 183 -11.20 -35.41 15.42
CA LEU A 183 -10.71 -36.78 15.30
C LEU A 183 -11.84 -37.72 15.73
N ILE A 184 -12.39 -38.47 14.79
CA ILE A 184 -13.29 -39.59 15.12
C ILE A 184 -12.37 -40.72 15.59
N GLN A 185 -12.35 -40.97 16.91
CA GLN A 185 -11.77 -42.21 17.43
C GLN A 185 -12.73 -43.35 17.07
N GLU A 186 -12.41 -44.11 16.02
CA GLU A 186 -13.01 -45.43 15.85
C GLU A 186 -12.44 -46.32 16.96
N GLU A 187 -13.30 -46.67 17.91
CA GLU A 187 -13.03 -47.64 18.96
C GLU A 187 -12.90 -49.01 18.27
N SER A 188 -11.68 -49.52 18.17
CA SER A 188 -11.38 -50.84 17.62
C SER A 188 -11.79 -51.93 18.63
N GLU A 189 -12.84 -52.68 18.32
CA GLU A 189 -13.23 -53.94 18.98
C GLU A 189 -12.22 -55.07 18.73
#